data_AF-A0A928V9Y0-F1
#
_entry.id   AF-A0A928V9Y0-F1
#
_cell.length_a   1.000
_cell.length_b   1.000
_cell.length_c   1.000
_cell.angle_alpha   90.00
_cell.angle_beta   90.00
_cell.angle_gamma   90.00
#
_symmetry.space_group_name_H-M   'P 1'
#
loop_
_entity.id
_entity.type
_entity.pdbx_description
1 polymer ?
#
loop_
_entity_poly.entity_id
_entity_poly.type
_entity_poly.pdbx_seq_one_letter_code
_entity_poly.pdbx_strand_id
1 'polypeptide(L)'
;MPRRPADKSQLSPNSKERVRFTFEPDRNSPNGVLLNWILHKAYDGKEKMMAAGRSFWLPFAYQASGKYSKAEVRAVANEAIWRLEEQIRFLRENFDIEAPNRTVAPASQSQPEKPESEPEQNQFFADMDLSIEDDMLGSLDDAMG
;
A
#
# COMPACT_ATOMS: atom_id res chain seq x y z
N MET A 1 37.15 27.04 6.92
CA MET A 1 36.55 26.88 8.26
C MET A 1 35.80 25.55 8.29
N PRO A 2 36.13 24.60 9.20
CA PRO A 2 35.40 23.34 9.31
C PRO A 2 34.04 23.59 10.01
N ARG A 3 32.95 23.05 9.45
CA ARG A 3 31.61 23.14 10.06
C ARG A 3 31.54 22.19 11.25
N ARG A 4 31.13 22.73 12.40
CA ARG A 4 30.85 22.00 13.63
C ARG A 4 29.72 20.98 13.38
N PRO A 5 29.84 19.71 13.82
CA PRO A 5 28.74 18.76 13.74
C PRO A 5 27.59 19.26 14.63
N ALA A 6 26.37 19.24 14.09
CA ALA A 6 25.18 19.66 14.79
C ALA A 6 24.93 18.72 15.99
N ASP A 7 24.88 19.32 17.17
CA ASP A 7 24.60 18.64 18.43
C ASP A 7 23.15 18.13 18.43
N LYS A 8 22.97 16.81 18.52
CA LYS A 8 21.66 16.13 18.52
C LYS A 8 20.91 16.27 19.86
N SER A 9 21.44 17.00 20.83
CA SER A 9 20.88 17.11 22.19
C SER A 9 19.72 18.12 22.34
N GLN A 10 19.28 18.79 21.27
CA GLN A 10 18.16 19.74 21.32
C GLN A 10 16.91 19.21 20.57
N LEU A 11 16.39 18.06 20.98
CA LEU A 11 15.01 17.68 20.65
C LEU A 11 14.08 18.30 21.69
N SER A 12 13.34 19.34 21.30
CA SER A 12 12.34 19.97 22.16
C SER A 12 11.22 18.95 22.50
N PRO A 13 10.62 19.01 23.71
CA PRO A 13 9.62 18.03 24.19
C PRO A 13 8.30 18.05 23.40
N ASN A 14 8.20 18.86 22.34
CA ASN A 14 7.03 18.97 21.47
C ASN A 14 7.36 18.67 20.00
N SER A 15 8.51 18.04 19.72
CA SER A 15 8.82 17.56 18.37
C SER A 15 7.90 16.40 18.03
N LYS A 16 6.77 16.68 17.38
CA LYS A 16 5.95 15.64 16.75
C LYS A 16 6.86 14.83 15.84
N GLU A 17 7.08 13.57 16.18
CA GLU A 17 7.84 12.65 15.35
C GLU A 17 7.16 12.57 13.98
N ARG A 18 7.93 12.85 12.92
CA ARG A 18 7.42 12.86 11.55
C ARG A 18 7.87 11.59 10.86
N VAL A 19 6.92 10.86 10.29
CA VAL A 19 7.22 9.73 9.42
C VAL A 19 7.73 10.27 8.07
N ARG A 20 8.91 9.83 7.65
CA ARG A 20 9.48 10.13 6.32
C ARG A 20 9.45 8.85 5.50
N PHE A 21 8.82 8.93 4.33
CA PHE A 21 8.83 7.89 3.31
C PHE A 21 9.27 8.52 2.00
N THR A 22 10.34 7.99 1.40
CA THR A 22 10.89 8.43 0.12
C THR A 22 10.76 7.29 -0.87
N PHE A 23 10.15 7.54 -2.03
CA PHE A 23 9.96 6.57 -3.10
C PHE A 23 10.19 7.27 -4.44
N GLU A 24 11.19 6.79 -5.19
CA GLU A 24 11.72 7.44 -6.40
C GLU A 24 11.74 6.45 -7.56
N PRO A 25 10.57 6.11 -8.15
CA PRO A 25 10.50 5.17 -9.26
C PRO A 25 11.07 5.76 -10.55
N ASP A 26 11.59 4.91 -11.42
CA ASP A 26 12.00 5.32 -12.78
C ASP A 26 10.84 6.00 -13.51
N ARG A 27 11.13 7.06 -14.27
CA ARG A 27 10.12 7.91 -14.91
C ARG A 27 9.25 7.16 -15.92
N ASN A 28 9.79 6.13 -16.57
CA ASN A 28 9.10 5.34 -17.58
C ASN A 28 8.41 4.10 -16.98
N SER A 29 8.69 3.78 -15.72
CA SER A 29 7.95 2.74 -15.00
C SER A 29 6.48 3.14 -14.82
N PRO A 30 5.56 2.17 -14.65
CA PRO A 30 4.16 2.46 -14.35
C PRO A 30 3.97 3.42 -13.16
N ASN A 31 4.79 3.25 -12.11
CA ASN A 31 4.78 4.13 -10.94
C ASN A 31 5.30 5.53 -11.27
N GLY A 32 6.34 5.65 -12.08
CA GLY A 32 6.86 6.95 -12.53
C GLY A 32 5.85 7.72 -13.38
N VAL A 33 5.19 7.05 -14.33
CA VAL A 33 4.13 7.64 -15.16
C VAL A 33 2.97 8.12 -14.29
N LEU A 34 2.50 7.28 -13.36
CA LEU A 34 1.43 7.62 -12.42
C LEU A 34 1.79 8.82 -11.55
N LEU A 35 2.93 8.78 -10.85
CA LEU A 35 3.35 9.85 -9.94
C LEU A 35 3.59 11.16 -10.69
N ASN A 36 4.22 11.11 -11.86
CA ASN A 36 4.42 12.28 -12.71
C ASN A 36 3.08 12.90 -13.14
N TRP A 37 2.08 12.08 -13.50
CA TRP A 37 0.75 12.59 -13.85
C TRP A 37 0.03 13.18 -12.62
N ILE A 38 0.03 12.48 -11.48
CA ILE A 38 -0.61 12.94 -10.24
C ILE A 38 -0.02 14.26 -9.76
N LEU A 39 1.31 14.40 -9.76
CA LEU A 39 2.00 15.58 -9.22
C LEU A 39 1.86 16.83 -10.09
N HIS A 40 1.66 16.65 -11.40
CA HIS A 40 1.70 17.78 -12.35
C HIS A 40 0.39 18.04 -13.11
N LYS A 41 -0.53 17.06 -13.16
CA LYS A 41 -1.74 17.14 -14.00
C LYS A 41 -3.03 16.96 -13.21
N ALA A 42 -3.02 16.23 -12.09
CA ALA A 42 -4.20 16.04 -11.28
C ALA A 42 -4.39 17.20 -10.28
N TYR A 43 -5.57 17.83 -10.28
CA TYR A 43 -5.98 18.74 -9.21
C TYR A 43 -6.05 17.97 -7.88
N ASP A 44 -5.37 18.48 -6.85
CA ASP A 44 -5.19 17.85 -5.54
C ASP A 44 -4.69 16.40 -5.63
N GLY A 45 -3.76 16.15 -6.56
CA GLY A 45 -3.27 14.81 -6.86
C GLY A 45 -2.66 14.10 -5.65
N LYS A 46 -1.88 14.81 -4.84
CA LYS A 46 -1.24 14.24 -3.64
C LYS A 46 -2.27 13.81 -2.60
N GLU A 47 -3.27 14.63 -2.37
CA GLU A 47 -4.38 14.37 -1.45
C GLU A 47 -5.20 13.17 -1.93
N LYS A 48 -5.48 13.08 -3.23
CA LYS A 48 -6.17 11.94 -3.83
C LYS A 48 -5.37 10.64 -3.74
N MET A 49 -4.07 10.69 -4.00
CA MET A 49 -3.17 9.54 -3.84
C MET A 49 -3.17 9.03 -2.39
N MET A 50 -3.04 9.96 -1.43
CA MET A 50 -3.11 9.63 0.00
C MET A 50 -4.49 9.11 0.39
N ALA A 51 -5.58 9.66 -0.16
CA ALA A 51 -6.93 9.21 0.11
C ALA A 51 -7.17 7.79 -0.42
N ALA A 52 -6.68 7.44 -1.61
CA ALA A 52 -6.74 6.09 -2.16
C ALA A 52 -5.95 5.10 -1.30
N GLY A 53 -4.69 5.41 -0.99
CA GLY A 53 -3.86 4.58 -0.12
C GLY A 53 -4.47 4.39 1.27
N ARG A 54 -5.00 5.46 1.87
CA ARG A 54 -5.67 5.42 3.17
C ARG A 54 -6.95 4.58 3.12
N SER A 55 -7.74 4.70 2.06
CA SER A 55 -9.00 3.95 1.94
C SER A 55 -8.74 2.45 1.97
N PHE A 56 -7.64 1.96 1.41
CA PHE A 56 -7.34 0.53 1.47
C PHE A 56 -6.58 0.12 2.75
N TRP A 57 -5.52 0.84 3.12
CA TRP A 57 -4.57 0.37 4.14
C TRP A 57 -4.91 0.77 5.58
N LEU A 58 -5.72 1.81 5.79
CA LEU A 58 -5.99 2.34 7.13
C LEU A 58 -6.69 1.33 8.07
N PRO A 59 -7.72 0.57 7.64
CA PRO A 59 -8.35 -0.40 8.53
C PRO A 59 -7.35 -1.44 9.06
N PHE A 60 -6.45 -1.91 8.20
CA PHE A 60 -5.40 -2.86 8.57
C PHE A 60 -4.37 -2.24 9.52
N ALA A 61 -3.94 -1.01 9.26
CA ALA A 61 -3.02 -0.31 10.14
C ALA A 61 -3.63 -0.08 11.54
N TYR A 62 -4.93 0.26 11.61
CA TYR A 62 -5.64 0.45 12.88
C TYR A 62 -5.79 -0.88 13.61
N GLN A 63 -6.14 -1.95 12.91
CA GLN A 63 -6.21 -3.30 13.46
C GLN A 63 -4.87 -3.76 14.03
N ALA A 64 -3.78 -3.57 13.29
CA ALA A 64 -2.42 -3.97 13.71
C ALA A 64 -1.91 -3.16 14.91
N SER A 65 -2.34 -1.90 15.05
CA SER A 65 -1.89 -1.03 16.14
C SER A 65 -2.37 -1.46 17.53
N GLY A 66 -3.47 -2.20 17.62
CA GLY A 66 -4.11 -2.58 18.89
C GLY A 66 -4.70 -1.42 19.70
N LYS A 67 -4.64 -0.17 19.18
CA LYS A 67 -5.09 1.04 19.89
C LYS A 67 -6.60 1.31 19.76
N TYR A 68 -7.25 0.66 18.80
CA TYR A 68 -8.66 0.89 18.47
C TYR A 68 -9.51 -0.33 18.80
N SER A 69 -10.74 -0.11 19.22
CA SER A 69 -11.71 -1.17 19.43
C SER A 69 -12.11 -1.84 18.12
N LYS A 70 -12.60 -3.09 18.21
CA LYS A 70 -13.11 -3.82 17.02
C LYS A 70 -14.24 -3.06 16.31
N ALA A 71 -15.08 -2.34 17.06
CA ALA A 71 -16.17 -1.56 16.50
C ALA A 71 -15.65 -0.36 15.69
N GLU A 72 -14.64 0.35 16.19
CA GLU A 72 -14.01 1.47 15.48
C GLU A 72 -13.29 1.00 14.22
N VAL A 73 -12.52 -0.08 14.30
CA VAL A 73 -11.85 -0.68 13.12
C VAL A 73 -12.88 -1.08 12.06
N ARG A 74 -14.01 -1.67 12.47
CA ARG A 74 -15.10 -2.04 11.55
C ARG A 74 -15.75 -0.82 10.90
N ALA A 75 -15.97 0.26 11.64
CA ALA A 75 -16.51 1.50 11.09
C ALA A 75 -15.55 2.08 10.03
N VAL A 76 -14.25 2.12 10.32
CA VAL A 76 -13.22 2.56 9.38
C VAL A 76 -13.17 1.67 8.14
N ALA A 77 -13.32 0.35 8.30
CA ALA A 77 -13.38 -0.60 7.17
C ALA A 77 -14.61 -0.38 6.27
N ASN A 78 -15.78 -0.10 6.86
CA ASN A 78 -16.98 0.20 6.07
C ASN A 78 -16.84 1.50 5.27
N GLU A 79 -16.29 2.55 5.88
CA GLU A 79 -16.02 3.81 5.18
C GLU A 79 -15.01 3.62 4.05
N ALA A 80 -13.96 2.84 4.30
CA ALA A 80 -12.98 2.44 3.31
C ALA A 80 -13.60 1.76 2.09
N ILE A 81 -14.48 0.77 2.32
CA ILE A 81 -15.20 0.06 1.25
C ILE A 81 -16.02 1.03 0.41
N TRP A 82 -16.81 1.89 1.04
CA TRP A 82 -17.66 2.86 0.32
C TRP A 82 -16.83 3.77 -0.60
N ARG A 83 -15.68 4.27 -0.12
CA ARG A 83 -14.77 5.09 -0.93
C ARG A 83 -14.15 4.33 -2.10
N LEU A 84 -13.77 3.07 -1.89
CA LEU A 84 -13.21 2.22 -2.94
C LEU A 84 -14.27 1.91 -4.01
N GLU A 85 -15.51 1.66 -3.62
CA GLU A 85 -16.63 1.45 -4.54
C GLU A 85 -16.89 2.70 -5.42
N GLU A 86 -16.80 3.89 -4.83
CA GLU A 86 -16.87 5.15 -5.59
C GLU A 86 -15.73 5.29 -6.60
N GLN A 87 -14.49 4.96 -6.22
CA GLN A 87 -13.35 4.98 -7.13
C GLN A 87 -13.51 3.94 -8.26
N ILE A 88 -14.00 2.74 -7.95
CA ILE A 88 -14.31 1.70 -8.94
C ILE A 88 -15.38 2.19 -9.92
N ARG A 89 -16.45 2.82 -9.43
CA ARG A 89 -17.50 3.40 -10.27
C ARG A 89 -16.94 4.47 -11.19
N PHE A 90 -16.12 5.39 -10.66
CA PHE A 90 -15.49 6.43 -11.47
C PHE A 90 -14.60 5.85 -12.58
N LEU A 91 -13.82 4.81 -12.28
CA LEU A 91 -13.04 4.11 -13.31
C LEU A 91 -13.94 3.49 -14.38
N ARG A 92 -15.03 2.83 -13.99
CA ARG A 92 -15.97 2.25 -14.93
C ARG A 92 -16.57 3.27 -15.89
N GLU A 93 -17.00 4.41 -15.35
CA GLU A 93 -17.61 5.50 -16.12
C GLU A 93 -16.63 6.16 -17.09
N ASN A 94 -15.35 6.34 -16.72
CA ASN A 94 -14.37 7.05 -17.56
C ASN A 94 -13.68 6.15 -18.59
N PHE A 95 -13.76 4.83 -18.43
CA PHE A 95 -13.11 3.86 -19.31
C PHE A 95 -14.10 2.91 -19.99
N ASP A 96 -15.40 3.23 -19.94
CA ASP A 96 -16.49 2.44 -20.53
C ASP A 96 -16.44 0.95 -20.13
N ILE A 97 -16.12 0.66 -18.86
CA ILE A 97 -16.02 -0.70 -18.34
C ILE A 97 -17.34 -1.09 -17.69
N GLU A 98 -17.98 -2.13 -18.22
CA GLU A 98 -19.22 -2.66 -17.64
C GLU A 98 -18.99 -3.26 -16.24
N ALA A 99 -19.99 -3.11 -15.37
CA ALA A 99 -19.97 -3.78 -14.09
C ALA A 99 -20.06 -5.30 -14.32
N PRO A 100 -19.27 -6.12 -13.60
CA PRO A 100 -19.38 -7.57 -13.71
C PRO A 100 -20.80 -7.97 -13.35
N ASN A 101 -21.50 -8.56 -14.31
CA ASN A 101 -22.85 -9.07 -14.13
C ASN A 101 -22.75 -10.27 -13.18
N ARG A 102 -22.91 -10.03 -11.87
CA ARG A 102 -23.04 -11.11 -10.89
C ARG A 102 -24.40 -11.75 -11.05
N THR A 103 -24.59 -12.47 -12.15
CA THR A 103 -25.61 -13.51 -12.23
C THR A 103 -25.19 -14.55 -11.21
N VAL A 104 -25.84 -14.51 -10.05
CA VAL A 104 -25.80 -15.57 -9.05
C VAL A 104 -26.28 -16.83 -9.75
N ALA A 105 -25.34 -17.61 -10.30
CA ALA A 105 -25.62 -18.99 -10.62
C ALA A 105 -26.04 -19.66 -9.29
N PRO A 106 -27.21 -20.32 -9.22
CA PRO A 106 -27.57 -21.04 -8.03
C PRO A 106 -26.46 -22.06 -7.74
N ALA A 107 -25.95 -22.00 -6.51
CA ALA A 107 -24.91 -22.89 -6.03
C ALA A 107 -25.38 -24.33 -6.19
N SER A 108 -24.95 -25.00 -7.26
CA SER A 108 -25.01 -26.45 -7.34
C SER A 108 -23.98 -26.96 -6.37
N GLN A 109 -24.46 -27.39 -5.20
CA GLN A 109 -23.69 -28.19 -4.27
C GLN A 109 -23.20 -29.44 -5.02
N SER A 110 -21.93 -29.46 -5.37
CA SER A 110 -21.22 -30.66 -5.80
C SER A 110 -19.77 -30.52 -5.37
N GLN A 111 -19.47 -31.13 -4.23
CA GLN A 111 -18.13 -31.61 -3.91
C GLN A 111 -18.30 -33.05 -3.42
N PRO A 112 -17.28 -33.93 -3.50
CA PRO A 112 -15.90 -33.68 -3.94
C PRO A 112 -15.35 -34.76 -4.89
N GLU A 113 -14.60 -34.39 -5.93
CA GLU A 113 -13.57 -35.30 -6.45
C GLU A 113 -12.27 -34.53 -6.69
N LYS A 114 -11.28 -34.90 -5.89
CA LYS A 114 -9.87 -34.54 -6.02
C LYS A 114 -9.31 -35.32 -7.22
N PRO A 115 -8.66 -34.63 -8.18
CA PRO A 115 -7.42 -35.18 -8.68
C PRO A 115 -6.28 -34.17 -8.54
N GLU A 116 -5.16 -34.77 -8.21
CA GLU A 116 -3.85 -34.21 -7.92
C GLU A 116 -3.10 -34.04 -9.23
N SER A 117 -2.76 -32.80 -9.59
CA SER A 117 -1.65 -32.48 -10.49
C SER A 117 -1.31 -30.99 -10.40
N GLU A 118 -0.03 -30.74 -10.10
CA GLU A 118 0.65 -29.47 -9.88
C GLU A 118 0.69 -28.52 -11.10
N PRO A 119 1.13 -27.25 -10.91
CA PRO A 119 0.65 -26.10 -11.65
C PRO A 119 1.60 -25.70 -12.78
N GLU A 120 1.04 -25.31 -13.92
CA GLU A 120 1.74 -24.46 -14.86
C GLU A 120 0.83 -23.32 -15.31
N GLN A 121 1.43 -22.13 -15.41
CA GLN A 121 0.96 -20.93 -16.10
C GLN A 121 0.09 -19.96 -15.27
N ASN A 122 0.77 -19.23 -14.40
CA ASN A 122 0.44 -17.81 -14.19
C ASN A 122 1.74 -16.99 -14.12
N GLN A 123 2.44 -16.90 -15.25
CA GLN A 123 3.67 -16.10 -15.44
C GLN A 123 3.43 -14.58 -15.51
N PHE A 124 2.31 -14.05 -14.96
CA PHE A 124 2.00 -12.62 -15.08
C PHE A 124 2.45 -11.78 -13.87
N PHE A 125 2.92 -12.40 -12.78
CA PHE A 125 3.36 -11.70 -11.56
C PHE A 125 4.86 -11.81 -11.26
N ALA A 126 5.66 -12.38 -12.17
CA ALA A 126 7.06 -12.72 -11.91
C ALA A 126 8.03 -11.52 -11.88
N ASP A 127 7.63 -10.34 -12.38
CA ASP A 127 8.54 -9.18 -12.49
C ASP A 127 8.32 -8.11 -11.41
N MET A 128 7.56 -8.39 -10.35
CA MET A 128 7.51 -7.49 -9.19
C MET A 128 8.68 -7.78 -8.27
N ASP A 129 9.87 -7.35 -8.71
CA ASP A 129 11.11 -7.31 -7.93
C ASP A 129 10.92 -6.38 -6.72
N LEU A 130 10.46 -6.96 -5.61
CA LEU A 130 10.56 -6.41 -4.27
C LEU A 130 11.76 -7.06 -3.59
N SER A 131 12.96 -6.79 -4.10
CA SER A 131 14.20 -6.92 -3.35
C SER A 131 14.18 -5.94 -2.17
N ILE A 132 13.49 -6.35 -1.10
CA ILE A 132 13.82 -5.92 0.25
C ILE A 132 15.12 -6.68 0.57
N GLU A 133 16.25 -6.05 0.26
CA GLU A 133 17.53 -6.48 0.81
C GLU A 133 17.47 -6.27 2.32
N ASP A 134 17.08 -7.35 2.98
CA ASP A 134 17.21 -7.61 4.40
C ASP A 134 18.69 -7.96 4.64
N ASP A 135 19.57 -6.97 4.48
CA ASP A 135 21.00 -7.13 4.67
C ASP A 135 21.43 -6.54 6.03
N MET A 136 21.70 -7.50 6.92
CA MET A 136 22.82 -7.50 7.87
C MET A 136 22.56 -6.95 9.27
N LEU A 137 21.75 -7.71 10.02
CA LEU A 137 22.15 -8.12 11.37
C LEU A 137 23.41 -9.01 11.26
N GLY A 138 24.58 -8.42 11.48
CA GLY A 138 25.87 -9.13 11.49
C GLY A 138 26.93 -8.41 12.33
N SER A 139 27.12 -8.92 13.55
CA SER A 139 28.25 -8.73 14.47
C SER A 139 28.34 -7.42 15.26
N LEU A 140 27.80 -7.53 16.48
CA LEU A 140 28.40 -7.00 17.71
C LEU A 140 29.85 -7.51 17.86
N ASP A 141 30.68 -6.69 18.52
CA ASP A 141 31.94 -7.02 19.20
C ASP A 141 33.12 -7.60 18.40
N ASP A 142 34.08 -6.74 18.04
CA ASP A 142 35.51 -6.87 18.45
C ASP A 142 36.39 -5.86 17.71
N ALA A 143 36.76 -4.77 18.39
CA ALA A 143 37.95 -3.96 18.07
C ALA A 143 38.33 -3.07 19.27
N MET A 144 38.71 -3.70 20.38
CA MET A 144 39.69 -3.14 21.31
C MET A 144 41.01 -3.89 21.08
N GLY A 145 41.96 -3.18 20.48
CA GLY A 145 43.34 -3.60 20.26
C GLY A 145 44.17 -2.40 19.85
#